data_AF-A0A7J4E3D3-F1
#
_entry.id   AF-A0A7J4E3D3-F1
#
_cell.length_a   1.000
_cell.length_b   1.000
_cell.length_c   1.000
_cell.angle_alpha   90.00
_cell.angle_beta   90.00
_cell.angle_gamma   90.00
#
_symmetry.space_group_name_H-M   'P 1'
#
loop_
_entity.id
_entity.type
_entity.pdbx_description
1 polymer ?
#
loop_
_entity_poly.entity_id
_entity_poly.type
_entity_poly.pdbx_seq_one_letter_code
_entity_poly.pdbx_strand_id
1 'polypeptide(L)' 'MNNNLIERFQGTRRERNKVLRGMKVDGTPIIEGFDIYYNFIRPHMSLNGETPAERTNINLNLDQNRWLSLLKKGLNYTHR' A
#
# COMPACT_ATOMS: atom_id res chain seq x y z
N MET A 1 2.18 16.20 19.51
CA MET A 1 1.93 15.42 18.28
C MET A 1 2.93 14.29 18.24
N ASN A 2 2.49 13.09 17.87
CA ASN A 2 3.34 11.90 17.82
C ASN A 2 3.50 11.46 16.36
N ASN A 3 4.74 11.38 15.88
CA ASN A 3 5.14 11.04 14.50
C ASN A 3 5.53 9.56 14.33
N ASN A 4 5.31 8.71 15.35
CA ASN A 4 5.66 7.30 15.34
C ASN A 4 5.11 6.52 14.11
N LEU A 5 3.90 6.85 13.64
CA LEU A 5 3.30 6.19 12.47
C LEU A 5 4.05 6.48 11.18
N ILE A 6 4.41 7.75 10.95
CA ILE A 6 5.15 8.14 9.75
C ILE A 6 6.60 7.62 9.82
N GLU A 7 7.22 7.62 11.01
CA GLU A 7 8.54 7.03 11.21
C GLU A 7 8.54 5.53 10.89
N ARG A 8 7.50 4.79 11.30
CA ARG A 8 7.35 3.36 10.97
C ARG A 8 7.21 3.11 9.47
N PHE A 9 6.43 3.95 8.78
CA PHE A 9 6.31 3.89 7.33
C PHE A 9 7.65 4.15 6.64
N GLN A 10 8.34 5.22 7.02
CA GLN A 10 9.64 5.59 6.45
C GLN A 10 10.71 4.53 6.72
N GLY A 11 10.71 3.92 7.92
CA GLY A 11 11.58 2.77 8.23
C GLY A 11 11.36 1.60 7.28
N THR A 12 10.09 1.24 7.04
CA THR A 12 9.71 0.15 6.11
C THR A 12 10.20 0.45 4.69
N ARG A 13 10.06 1.70 4.22
CA ARG A 13 10.51 2.11 2.89
C ARG A 13 12.03 2.09 2.77
N ARG A 14 12.76 2.49 3.82
CA ARG A 14 14.24 2.45 3.87
C ARG A 14 14.78 1.02 3.82
N GLU A 15 14.17 0.09 4.55
CA GLU A 15 14.55 -1.33 4.51
C GLU A 15 14.39 -1.92 3.11
N ARG A 16 13.29 -1.61 2.42
CA ARG A 16 13.09 -2.02 1.02
C ARG A 16 14.09 -1.36 0.09
N ASN A 17 14.37 -0.06 0.24
CA ASN A 17 15.37 0.62 -0.58
C ASN A 17 16.77 0.01 -0.42
N LYS A 18 17.10 -0.48 0.77
CA LYS A 18 18.38 -1.14 1.06
C LYS A 18 18.53 -2.49 0.34
N VAL A 19 17.48 -3.31 0.34
CA VAL A 19 17.57 -4.72 -0.10
C VAL A 19 17.11 -4.92 -1.55
N LEU A 20 16.11 -4.16 -2.00
CA LEU A 20 15.44 -4.38 -3.28
C LEU A 20 16.23 -3.76 -4.45
N ARG A 21 16.60 -4.59 -5.42
CA ARG A 21 17.21 -4.13 -6.67
C ARG A 21 16.19 -3.36 -7.51
N GLY A 22 16.64 -2.33 -8.21
CA GLY A 22 15.79 -1.53 -9.10
C GLY A 22 14.93 -0.47 -8.40
N MET A 23 14.94 -0.38 -7.06
CA MET A 23 14.18 0.65 -6.32
C MET A 23 14.84 2.05 -6.37
N LYS A 24 16.13 2.12 -6.71
CA LYS A 24 16.90 3.37 -6.89
C LYS A 24 16.88 3.87 -8.34
N VAL A 25 16.21 3.16 -9.23
CA VAL A 25 16.08 3.56 -10.65
C VAL A 25 14.93 4.56 -10.73
N ASP A 26 15.19 5.70 -11.35
CA ASP A 26 14.15 6.72 -11.55
C ASP A 26 13.04 6.18 -12.47
N GLY A 27 11.79 6.51 -12.15
CA GLY A 27 10.62 6.03 -12.88
C GLY A 27 10.28 4.55 -12.67
N THR A 28 10.91 3.88 -11.69
CA THR A 28 10.60 2.48 -11.38
C THR A 28 9.15 2.34 -10.87
N PRO A 29 8.34 1.42 -11.44
CA PRO A 29 6.96 1.18 -10.97
C PRO A 29 6.93 0.49 -9.59
N ILE A 30 8.09 0.07 -9.08
CA ILE A 30 8.24 -0.58 -7.77
C ILE A 30 7.76 0.32 -6.64
N ILE A 31 8.02 1.63 -6.72
CA ILE A 31 7.63 2.58 -5.66
C ILE A 31 6.11 2.71 -5.62
N GLU A 32 5.47 2.92 -6.77
CA GLU A 32 4.01 3.01 -6.87
C GLU A 32 3.34 1.70 -6.45
N GLY A 33 3.86 0.56 -6.92
CA GLY A 33 3.37 -0.76 -6.52
C GLY A 33 3.51 -1.01 -5.01
N PHE A 34 4.60 -0.53 -4.40
CA PHE A 34 4.78 -0.57 -2.94
C PHE A 34 3.73 0.26 -2.22
N ASP A 35 3.47 1.49 -2.67
CA ASP A 35 2.50 2.39 -2.04
C ASP A 35 1.07 1.84 -2.15
N ILE A 36 0.70 1.29 -3.32
CA ILE A 36 -0.59 0.60 -3.51
C ILE A 36 -0.73 -0.57 -2.53
N TYR A 37 0.31 -1.41 -2.44
CA TYR A 37 0.30 -2.55 -1.53
C TYR A 37 0.18 -2.11 -0.06
N TYR A 38 0.95 -1.10 0.35
CA TYR A 38 0.97 -0.63 1.74
C TYR A 38 -0.36 -0.02 2.15
N ASN A 39 -1.00 0.73 1.25
CA ASN A 39 -2.21 1.48 1.54
C ASN A 39 -3.50 0.67 1.43
N PHE A 40 -3.59 -0.28 0.50
CA PHE A 40 -4.86 -0.96 0.18
C PHE A 40 -4.87 -2.46 0.49
N ILE A 41 -3.72 -3.09 0.68
CA ILE A 41 -3.61 -4.56 0.76
C ILE A 41 -3.03 -5.05 2.08
N ARG A 42 -1.99 -4.38 2.60
CA ARG A 42 -1.28 -4.83 3.80
C ARG A 42 -2.01 -4.40 5.08
N PRO A 43 -2.56 -5.32 5.89
CA PRO A 43 -3.07 -4.97 7.21
C PRO A 43 -1.92 -4.58 8.16
N HIS A 44 -2.16 -3.62 9.05
CA HIS A 44 -1.15 -3.15 10.01
C HIS A 44 -1.63 -3.37 11.45
N MET A 45 -0.80 -4.00 12.27
CA MET A 45 -1.09 -4.22 13.69
C MET A 45 -1.30 -2.91 14.46
N SER A 46 -0.55 -1.86 14.12
CA SER A 46 -0.72 -0.52 14.71
C SER A 46 -2.04 0.16 14.34
N LEU A 47 -2.74 -0.38 13.35
CA LEU A 47 -4.06 0.07 12.89
C LEU A 47 -5.13 -1.00 13.18
N ASN A 48 -4.96 -1.81 14.22
CA ASN A 48 -5.90 -2.88 14.59
C ASN A 48 -6.21 -3.88 13.47
N GLY A 49 -5.24 -4.15 12.59
CA GLY A 49 -5.41 -5.06 11.46
C GLY A 49 -6.00 -4.41 10.21
N GLU A 50 -6.27 -3.10 10.24
CA GLU A 50 -6.73 -2.34 9.08
C GLU A 50 -5.56 -1.91 8.19
N THR A 51 -5.88 -1.66 6.93
CA THR A 51 -5.03 -0.92 6.00
C THR A 51 -5.15 0.60 6.24
N PRO A 52 -4.17 1.42 5.82
CA PRO A 52 -4.26 2.88 5.92
C PRO A 52 -5.48 3.44 5.17
N ALA A 53 -5.87 2.84 4.04
CA ALA A 53 -7.08 3.21 3.30
C ALA A 53 -8.34 2.92 4.13
N GLU A 54 -8.46 1.72 4.71
CA GLU A 54 -9.61 1.37 5.55
C GLU A 54 -9.70 2.29 6.78
N ARG A 55 -8.57 2.59 7.43
CA ARG A 55 -8.52 3.48 8.60
C ARG A 55 -8.97 4.91 8.30
N THR A 56 -8.85 5.33 7.04
CA THR A 56 -9.29 6.63 6.52
C THR A 56 -10.67 6.57 5.85
N ASN A 57 -11.46 5.54 6.16
CA ASN A 57 -12.80 5.27 5.62
C ASN A 57 -12.85 5.01 4.10
N ILE A 58 -11.71 4.74 3.45
CA ILE A 58 -11.65 4.26 2.07
C ILE A 58 -11.78 2.73 2.10
N ASN A 59 -13.02 2.26 2.25
CA ASN A 59 -13.31 0.84 2.20
C ASN A 59 -13.69 0.41 0.78
N LEU A 60 -12.77 -0.29 0.12
CA LEU A 60 -12.99 -0.80 -1.22
C LEU A 60 -13.80 -2.09 -1.24
N ASN A 61 -14.14 -2.70 -0.10
CA ASN A 61 -14.80 -4.02 -0.01
C ASN A 61 -14.08 -5.05 -0.87
N LEU A 62 -12.80 -5.27 -0.58
CA LEU A 62 -11.97 -6.26 -1.27
C LEU A 62 -12.26 -7.66 -0.72
N ASP A 63 -12.30 -8.66 -1.61
CA ASP A 63 -12.49 -10.05 -1.21
C ASP A 63 -11.20 -10.64 -0.58
N GLN A 64 -11.24 -11.93 -0.24
CA GLN A 64 -10.09 -12.66 0.27
C GLN A 64 -8.84 -12.50 -0.62
N ASN A 65 -9.02 -12.52 -1.95
CA ASN A 65 -7.95 -12.19 -2.90
C ASN A 65 -7.92 -10.68 -3.18
N ARG A 66 -7.35 -9.94 -2.21
CA ARG A 66 -7.33 -8.46 -2.23
C ARG A 66 -6.73 -7.88 -3.51
N TRP A 67 -5.68 -8.49 -4.06
CA TRP A 67 -5.04 -8.04 -5.31
C TRP A 67 -5.98 -8.18 -6.51
N LEU A 68 -6.59 -9.35 -6.67
CA LEU A 68 -7.51 -9.60 -7.78
C LEU A 68 -8.72 -8.65 -7.71
N SER A 69 -9.29 -8.47 -6.53
CA SER A 69 -10.45 -7.59 -6.34
C SER A 69 -10.09 -6.12 -6.60
N LEU A 70 -8.89 -5.68 -6.19
CA LEU A 70 -8.41 -4.33 -6.46
C LEU A 70 -8.21 -4.09 -7.97
N LEU A 71 -7.59 -5.05 -8.67
CA LEU A 71 -7.37 -4.97 -10.10
C LEU A 71 -8.69 -4.95 -10.89
N LYS A 72 -9.64 -5.82 -10.54
CA LYS A 72 -10.99 -5.82 -11.14
C LYS A 72 -11.69 -4.48 -10.96
N LYS A 73 -11.60 -3.87 -9.76
CA LYS A 73 -12.17 -2.53 -9.50
C LYS A 73 -11.51 -1.44 -10.34
N GLY A 74 -10.18 -1.47 -10.48
CA GLY A 74 -9.45 -0.54 -11.34
C GLY A 74 -9.85 -0.67 -12.81
N LEU A 75 -9.92 -1.89 -13.33
CA LEU A 75 -10.35 -2.13 -14.73
C LEU A 75 -11.78 -1.67 -14.98
N ASN A 76 -12.71 -1.97 -14.07
CA ASN A 76 -14.10 -1.53 -14.18
C ASN A 76 -14.25 0.00 -14.14
N TYR A 77 -13.33 0.71 -13.48
CA TYR A 77 -13.33 2.17 -13.47
C TYR A 77 -12.86 2.75 -14.82
N THR A 78 -11.83 2.19 -15.43
CA THR A 78 -11.27 2.65 -16.72
C THR A 78 -12.25 2.48 -17.90
N HIS A 79 -13.21 1.56 -17.81
CA HIS A 79 -14.22 1.33 -18.85
C HIS A 79 -15.51 2.15 -18.68
N ARG A 80 -15.53 3.11 -17.76
CA ARG A 80 -16.61 4.12 -17.60
C ARG A 80 -16.18 5.46 -18.17
#